data_AF-A0AAU1ZWR9-F1
#
_entry.id   AF-A0AAU1ZWR9-F1
#
_cell.length_a   1.000
_cell.length_b   1.000
_cell.length_c   1.000
_cell.angle_alpha   90.00
_cell.angle_beta   90.00
_cell.angle_gamma   90.00
#
_symmetry.space_group_name_H-M   'P 1'
#
loop_
_entity.id
_entity.type
_entity.pdbx_description
1 polymer ?
#
loop_
_entity_poly.entity_id
_entity_poly.type
_entity_poly.pdbx_seq_one_letter_code
_entity_poly.pdbx_strand_id
1 'polypeptide(L)'
;MTTYWGHGGPYETWVDFLRRWSAEEDVSPEALPPLAQEDFQGETWTRLAGHLGTALDTRLTTWANRLTEALLAASDEFSVGRALAQARTGLTTVRALAVHPGLPESTRTRFTELVEAQITDLQRQLERQLDDLAATNGTDQRWVEQRRRTFRDNPLTVASPAPTADPWAQPQGQDRPRRRVITDT
;
A
#
# COMPACT_ATOMS: atom_id res chain seq x y z
N MET A 1 -34.61 -8.10 20.27
CA MET A 1 -33.19 -7.97 20.68
C MET A 1 -32.55 -6.97 19.74
N THR A 2 -32.19 -5.82 20.28
CA THR A 2 -31.87 -4.60 19.53
C THR A 2 -30.35 -4.47 19.44
N THR A 3 -29.77 -4.66 18.25
CA THR A 3 -28.37 -4.27 18.00
C THR A 3 -28.37 -3.12 17.02
N TYR A 4 -28.06 -1.96 17.58
CA TYR A 4 -27.91 -0.65 16.96
C TYR A 4 -26.79 -0.70 15.90
N TRP A 5 -27.15 -0.74 14.62
CA TRP A 5 -26.22 -0.40 13.52
C TRP A 5 -26.29 1.11 13.31
N GLY A 6 -25.58 1.85 14.16
CA GLY A 6 -25.34 3.26 13.92
C GLY A 6 -24.37 3.40 12.76
N HIS A 7 -24.88 3.91 11.63
CA HIS A 7 -24.17 4.29 10.39
C HIS A 7 -23.91 3.17 9.36
N GLY A 8 -24.95 2.90 8.57
CA GLY A 8 -24.81 2.47 7.19
C GLY A 8 -24.78 0.98 6.92
N GLY A 9 -25.50 0.53 5.89
CA GLY A 9 -25.49 -0.87 5.47
C GLY A 9 -24.10 -1.33 4.96
N PRO A 10 -23.95 -2.61 4.57
CA PRO A 10 -22.67 -3.18 4.13
C PRO A 10 -21.92 -2.31 3.11
N TYR A 11 -22.64 -1.69 2.17
CA TYR A 11 -22.09 -0.73 1.21
C TYR A 11 -21.39 0.46 1.88
N GLU A 12 -22.05 1.13 2.84
CA GLU A 12 -21.51 2.32 3.50
C GLU A 12 -20.28 1.97 4.36
N THR A 13 -20.30 0.82 5.04
CA THR A 13 -19.15 0.33 5.80
C THR A 13 -17.93 0.11 4.90
N TRP A 14 -18.14 -0.49 3.72
CA TRP A 14 -17.06 -0.67 2.75
C TRP A 14 -16.55 0.65 2.19
N VAL A 15 -17.44 1.58 1.82
CA VAL A 15 -17.03 2.89 1.27
C VAL A 15 -16.27 3.71 2.31
N ASP A 16 -16.70 3.73 3.58
CA ASP A 16 -15.99 4.43 4.64
C ASP A 16 -14.61 3.82 4.88
N PHE A 17 -14.53 2.49 4.96
CA PHE A 17 -13.25 1.79 5.07
C PHE A 17 -12.32 2.15 3.91
N LEU A 18 -12.79 2.07 2.66
CA LEU A 18 -11.96 2.34 1.48
C LEU A 18 -11.42 3.76 1.46
N ARG A 19 -12.23 4.74 1.90
CA ARG A 19 -11.82 6.13 2.02
C ARG A 19 -10.69 6.32 3.05
N ARG A 20 -10.82 5.70 4.23
CA ARG A 20 -9.85 5.80 5.31
C ARG A 20 -8.57 5.03 4.98
N TRP A 21 -8.74 3.84 4.41
CA TRP A 21 -7.65 2.98 3.97
C TRP A 21 -6.83 3.62 2.84
N SER A 22 -7.46 4.27 1.85
CA SER A 22 -6.73 4.97 0.79
C SER A 22 -5.97 6.20 1.30
N ALA A 23 -6.45 6.82 2.39
CA ALA A 23 -5.79 7.92 3.09
C ALA A 23 -4.66 7.47 4.04
N GLU A 24 -4.29 6.18 4.03
CA GLU A 24 -3.22 5.62 4.86
C GLU A 24 -3.50 5.64 6.37
N GLU A 25 -4.78 5.67 6.76
CA GLU A 25 -5.18 5.40 8.14
C GLU A 25 -4.97 3.93 8.49
N ASP A 26 -4.63 3.68 9.76
CA ASP A 26 -4.54 2.34 10.33
C ASP A 26 -5.97 1.81 10.62
N VAL A 27 -6.57 1.22 9.59
CA VAL A 27 -7.89 0.59 9.63
C VAL A 27 -7.78 -0.90 9.33
N SER A 28 -8.29 -1.73 10.23
CA SER A 28 -8.28 -3.19 10.05
C SER A 28 -9.38 -3.64 9.08
N PRO A 29 -9.06 -4.45 8.06
CA PRO A 29 -10.05 -5.02 7.16
C PRO A 29 -10.89 -6.15 7.80
N GLU A 30 -10.47 -6.70 8.95
CA GLU A 30 -11.12 -7.85 9.59
C GLU A 30 -12.59 -7.61 9.98
N ALA A 31 -12.96 -6.35 10.21
CA ALA A 31 -14.32 -5.96 10.58
C ALA A 31 -15.25 -5.76 9.37
N LEU A 32 -14.77 -5.95 8.14
CA LEU A 32 -15.56 -5.71 6.93
C LEU A 32 -16.62 -6.81 6.73
N PRO A 33 -17.88 -6.43 6.45
CA PRO A 33 -18.93 -7.40 6.18
C PRO A 33 -18.67 -8.10 4.84
N PRO A 34 -19.07 -9.38 4.69
CA PRO A 34 -19.01 -10.04 3.38
C PRO A 34 -19.95 -9.36 2.39
N LEU A 35 -19.49 -9.23 1.14
CA LEU A 35 -20.30 -8.75 0.03
C LEU A 35 -20.71 -9.94 -0.84
N ALA A 36 -22.01 -10.09 -1.08
CA ALA A 36 -22.49 -10.91 -2.19
C ALA A 36 -23.00 -9.98 -3.29
N GLN A 37 -22.60 -10.26 -4.54
CA GLN A 37 -23.02 -9.44 -5.68
C GLN A 37 -24.56 -9.46 -5.83
N GLU A 38 -25.20 -10.58 -5.48
CA GLU A 38 -26.66 -10.74 -5.51
C GLU A 38 -27.41 -9.82 -4.53
N ASP A 39 -26.76 -9.35 -3.46
CA ASP A 39 -27.38 -8.50 -2.43
C ASP A 39 -27.51 -7.04 -2.88
N PHE A 40 -26.91 -6.67 -4.02
CA PHE A 40 -26.90 -5.31 -4.55
C PHE A 40 -27.65 -5.21 -5.88
N GLN A 41 -28.38 -4.11 -6.06
CA GLN A 41 -28.81 -3.73 -7.41
C GLN A 41 -27.57 -3.48 -8.28
N GLY A 42 -27.63 -3.83 -9.57
CA GLY A 42 -26.47 -3.78 -10.47
C GLY A 42 -25.74 -2.43 -10.47
N GLU A 43 -26.46 -1.31 -10.39
CA GLU A 43 -25.86 0.03 -10.31
C GLU A 43 -25.08 0.26 -9.01
N THR A 44 -25.59 -0.20 -7.86
CA THR A 44 -24.91 -0.10 -6.57
C THR A 44 -23.61 -0.90 -6.55
N TRP A 45 -23.63 -2.09 -7.17
CA TRP A 45 -22.43 -2.90 -7.34
C TRP A 45 -21.37 -2.20 -8.21
N THR A 46 -21.78 -1.61 -9.34
CA THR A 46 -20.88 -0.83 -10.21
C THR A 46 -20.26 0.35 -9.47
N ARG A 47 -21.03 1.07 -8.65
CA ARG A 47 -20.50 2.18 -7.82
C ARG A 47 -19.49 1.68 -6.79
N LEU A 48 -19.77 0.57 -6.10
CA LEU A 48 -18.84 -0.03 -5.15
C LEU A 48 -17.53 -0.46 -5.81
N ALA A 49 -17.60 -1.09 -6.99
CA ALA A 49 -16.43 -1.43 -7.79
C ALA A 49 -15.62 -0.17 -8.17
N GLY A 50 -16.30 0.93 -8.49
CA GLY A 50 -15.66 2.23 -8.73
C GLY A 50 -14.93 2.79 -7.50
N HIS A 51 -15.53 2.69 -6.31
CA HIS A 51 -14.87 3.07 -5.06
C HIS A 51 -13.65 2.20 -4.75
N LEU A 52 -13.75 0.89 -4.95
CA LEU A 52 -12.64 -0.04 -4.79
C LEU A 52 -11.46 0.32 -5.71
N GLY A 53 -11.74 0.54 -7.01
CA GLY A 53 -10.71 0.91 -7.98
C GLY A 53 -10.06 2.25 -7.66
N THR A 54 -10.85 3.27 -7.29
CA THR A 54 -10.33 4.61 -6.93
C THR A 54 -9.47 4.57 -5.67
N ALA A 55 -9.91 3.83 -4.64
CA ALA A 55 -9.15 3.68 -3.41
C ALA A 55 -7.81 2.97 -3.64
N LEU A 56 -7.83 1.92 -4.47
CA LEU A 56 -6.64 1.17 -4.84
C LEU A 56 -5.63 2.03 -5.62
N ASP A 57 -6.10 2.74 -6.65
CA ASP A 57 -5.28 3.64 -7.46
C ASP A 57 -4.63 4.74 -6.61
N THR A 58 -5.42 5.35 -5.72
CA THR A 58 -4.93 6.36 -4.76
C THR A 58 -3.83 5.79 -3.86
N ARG A 59 -4.05 4.59 -3.29
CA ARG A 59 -3.09 3.95 -2.38
C ARG A 59 -1.80 3.58 -3.11
N LEU A 60 -1.91 2.99 -4.30
CA LEU A 60 -0.74 2.58 -5.10
C LEU A 60 0.05 3.79 -5.62
N THR A 61 -0.62 4.85 -6.05
CA THR A 61 0.04 6.10 -6.46
C THR A 61 0.79 6.74 -5.29
N THR A 62 0.17 6.82 -4.12
CA THR A 62 0.80 7.37 -2.91
C THR A 62 2.01 6.55 -2.49
N TRP A 63 1.88 5.22 -2.50
CA TRP A 63 2.99 4.31 -2.23
C TRP A 63 4.14 4.45 -3.24
N ALA A 64 3.83 4.53 -4.54
CA ALA A 64 4.85 4.68 -5.59
C ALA A 64 5.62 6.00 -5.45
N ASN A 65 4.92 7.10 -5.18
CA ASN A 65 5.55 8.41 -4.93
C ASN A 65 6.52 8.37 -3.74
N ARG A 66 6.10 7.77 -2.61
CA ARG A 66 6.97 7.61 -1.43
C ARG A 66 8.19 6.75 -1.71
N LEU A 67 8.03 5.67 -2.48
CA LEU A 67 9.17 4.85 -2.90
C LEU A 67 10.13 5.67 -3.76
N THR A 68 9.64 6.42 -4.75
CA THR A 68 10.48 7.28 -5.60
C THR A 68 11.23 8.33 -4.76
N GLU A 69 10.55 9.01 -3.84
CA GLU A 69 11.18 9.97 -2.92
C GLU A 69 12.27 9.30 -2.06
N ALA A 70 11.98 8.13 -1.49
CA ALA A 70 12.94 7.39 -0.68
C ALA A 70 14.17 6.93 -1.48
N LEU A 71 13.98 6.50 -2.73
CA LEU A 71 15.07 6.13 -3.63
C LEU A 71 15.92 7.33 -4.04
N LEU A 72 15.31 8.50 -4.27
CA LEU A 72 16.03 9.73 -4.57
C LEU A 72 16.83 10.26 -3.38
N ALA A 73 16.32 10.08 -2.15
CA ALA A 73 17.01 10.48 -0.92
C ALA A 73 18.13 9.50 -0.51
N ALA A 74 18.14 8.27 -1.06
CA ALA A 74 19.10 7.24 -0.67
C ALA A 74 20.51 7.51 -1.23
N SER A 75 21.44 7.84 -0.34
CA SER A 75 22.85 8.11 -0.66
C SER A 75 23.67 6.87 -1.06
N ASP A 76 23.24 5.69 -0.63
CA ASP A 76 24.01 4.44 -0.70
C ASP A 76 23.11 3.21 -0.89
N GLU A 77 23.73 2.08 -1.19
CA GLU A 77 23.03 0.83 -1.54
C GLU A 77 22.26 0.23 -0.36
N PHE A 78 22.76 0.41 0.87
CA PHE A 78 22.06 -0.08 2.06
C PHE A 78 20.77 0.72 2.26
N SER A 79 20.82 2.04 2.10
CA SER A 79 19.65 2.92 2.14
C SER A 79 18.62 2.56 1.06
N VAL A 80 19.07 2.23 -0.15
CA VAL A 80 18.20 1.73 -1.23
C VAL A 80 17.55 0.39 -0.87
N GLY A 81 18.35 -0.58 -0.42
CA GLY A 81 17.83 -1.90 -0.03
C GLY A 81 16.79 -1.78 1.08
N ARG A 82 17.03 -0.88 2.05
CA ARG A 82 16.06 -0.54 3.10
C ARG A 82 14.78 0.08 2.53
N ALA A 83 14.88 1.05 1.62
CA ALA A 83 13.71 1.68 1.00
C ALA A 83 12.85 0.63 0.26
N LEU A 84 13.47 -0.27 -0.50
CA LEU A 84 12.78 -1.38 -1.19
C LEU A 84 12.15 -2.37 -0.21
N ALA A 85 12.85 -2.72 0.87
CA ALA A 85 12.30 -3.59 1.92
C ALA A 85 11.09 -2.95 2.62
N GLN A 86 11.17 -1.68 2.97
CA GLN A 86 10.04 -0.95 3.55
C GLN A 86 8.88 -0.84 2.55
N ALA A 87 9.17 -0.56 1.27
CA ALA A 87 8.14 -0.49 0.23
C ALA A 87 7.40 -1.82 0.04
N ARG A 88 8.11 -2.96 0.10
CA ARG A 88 7.47 -4.29 0.12
C ARG A 88 6.50 -4.47 1.28
N THR A 89 6.86 -3.97 2.46
CA THR A 89 5.95 -4.00 3.61
C THR A 89 4.69 -3.15 3.36
N GLY A 90 4.83 -1.98 2.76
CA GLY A 90 3.68 -1.14 2.39
C GLY A 90 2.70 -1.84 1.43
N LEU A 91 3.19 -2.76 0.59
CA LEU A 91 2.35 -3.57 -0.31
C LEU A 91 1.58 -4.67 0.42
N THR A 92 1.93 -5.03 1.66
CA THR A 92 1.23 -6.08 2.41
C THR A 92 -0.24 -5.72 2.66
N THR A 93 -0.54 -4.45 3.00
CA THR A 93 -1.94 -4.03 3.19
C THR A 93 -2.74 -4.07 1.88
N VAL A 94 -2.10 -3.73 0.76
CA VAL A 94 -2.73 -3.78 -0.58
C VAL A 94 -3.04 -5.22 -0.98
N ARG A 95 -2.08 -6.13 -0.79
CA ARG A 95 -2.29 -7.56 -1.05
C ARG A 95 -3.35 -8.17 -0.12
N ALA A 96 -3.37 -7.77 1.16
CA ALA A 96 -4.36 -8.23 2.13
C ALA A 96 -5.79 -7.83 1.72
N LEU A 97 -5.99 -6.60 1.23
CA LEU A 97 -7.27 -6.17 0.69
C LEU A 97 -7.64 -6.92 -0.59
N ALA A 98 -6.68 -7.12 -1.49
CA ALA A 98 -6.91 -7.81 -2.77
C ALA A 98 -7.38 -9.27 -2.58
N VAL A 99 -6.94 -9.94 -1.51
CA VAL A 99 -7.34 -11.32 -1.17
C VAL A 99 -8.48 -11.42 -0.14
N HIS A 100 -9.11 -10.30 0.23
CA HIS A 100 -10.04 -10.26 1.34
C HIS A 100 -11.25 -11.20 1.13
N PRO A 101 -11.64 -12.03 2.13
CA PRO A 101 -12.74 -12.97 2.01
C PRO A 101 -14.11 -12.28 1.85
N GLY A 102 -14.23 -11.03 2.29
CA GLY A 102 -15.43 -10.24 2.11
C GLY A 102 -15.67 -9.76 0.67
N LEU A 103 -14.70 -9.94 -0.24
CA LEU A 103 -14.91 -9.70 -1.68
C LEU A 103 -15.37 -10.99 -2.39
N PRO A 104 -16.29 -10.88 -3.37
CA PRO A 104 -16.61 -12.00 -4.25
C PRO A 104 -15.37 -12.51 -4.99
N GLU A 105 -15.32 -13.81 -5.26
CA GLU A 105 -14.16 -14.47 -5.87
C GLU A 105 -13.71 -13.79 -7.16
N SER A 106 -14.65 -13.46 -8.05
CA SER A 106 -14.36 -12.77 -9.31
C SER A 106 -13.70 -11.39 -9.12
N THR A 107 -14.03 -10.70 -8.04
CA THR A 107 -13.44 -9.40 -7.70
C THR A 107 -12.07 -9.60 -7.09
N ARG A 108 -11.92 -10.57 -6.19
CA ARG A 108 -10.64 -10.95 -5.57
C ARG A 108 -9.59 -11.29 -6.62
N THR A 109 -9.94 -12.13 -7.60
CA THR A 109 -9.03 -12.52 -8.70
C THR A 109 -8.57 -11.29 -9.49
N ARG A 110 -9.51 -10.46 -9.96
CA ARG A 110 -9.20 -9.26 -10.75
C ARG A 110 -8.33 -8.26 -9.98
N PHE A 111 -8.63 -8.04 -8.70
CA PHE A 111 -7.85 -7.13 -7.85
C PHE A 111 -6.43 -7.65 -7.65
N THR A 112 -6.28 -8.95 -7.39
CA THR A 112 -4.96 -9.57 -7.23
C THR A 112 -4.14 -9.46 -8.52
N GLU A 113 -4.73 -9.78 -9.67
CA GLU A 113 -4.08 -9.65 -10.98
C GLU A 113 -3.64 -8.21 -11.27
N LEU A 114 -4.51 -7.22 -11.00
CA LEU A 114 -4.21 -5.81 -11.21
C LEU A 114 -3.07 -5.34 -10.31
N VAL A 115 -3.12 -5.67 -9.02
CA VAL A 115 -2.07 -5.30 -8.05
C VAL A 115 -0.72 -5.88 -8.46
N GLU A 116 -0.66 -7.16 -8.79
CA GLU A 116 0.60 -7.81 -9.18
C GLU A 116 1.13 -7.28 -10.53
N ALA A 117 0.24 -6.98 -11.48
CA ALA A 117 0.62 -6.34 -12.74
C ALA A 117 1.23 -4.96 -12.50
N GLN A 118 0.61 -4.13 -11.66
CA GLN A 118 1.08 -2.78 -11.36
C GLN A 118 2.42 -2.78 -10.59
N ILE A 119 2.61 -3.70 -9.64
CA ILE A 119 3.88 -3.89 -8.94
C ILE A 119 4.98 -4.32 -9.92
N THR A 120 4.67 -5.23 -10.84
CA THR A 120 5.60 -5.72 -11.87
C THR A 120 5.95 -4.61 -12.88
N ASP A 121 4.99 -3.78 -13.26
CA ASP A 121 5.22 -2.64 -14.14
C ASP A 121 6.13 -1.59 -13.48
N LEU A 122 5.91 -1.29 -12.20
CA LEU A 122 6.75 -0.35 -11.46
C LEU A 122 8.19 -0.87 -11.32
N GLN A 123 8.37 -2.14 -10.97
CA GLN A 123 9.70 -2.78 -10.92
C GLN A 123 10.43 -2.60 -12.26
N ARG A 124 9.75 -2.86 -13.38
CA ARG A 124 10.32 -2.68 -14.73
C ARG A 124 10.61 -1.22 -15.07
N GLN A 125 9.79 -0.27 -14.61
CA GLN A 125 10.04 1.15 -14.80
C GLN A 125 11.31 1.59 -14.05
N LEU A 126 11.47 1.16 -12.80
CA LEU A 126 12.64 1.45 -12.00
C LEU A 126 13.93 0.87 -12.61
N GLU A 127 13.87 -0.36 -13.13
CA GLU A 127 14.99 -0.99 -13.85
C GLU A 127 15.34 -0.23 -15.14
N ARG A 128 14.34 0.15 -15.95
CA ARG A 128 14.56 0.96 -17.17
C ARG A 128 15.21 2.31 -16.87
N GLN A 129 14.80 2.99 -15.79
CA GLN A 129 15.41 4.26 -15.40
C GLN A 129 16.91 4.11 -15.06
N LEU A 130 17.31 2.98 -14.47
CA LEU A 130 18.73 2.69 -14.24
C LEU A 130 19.46 2.42 -15.56
N ASP A 131 18.82 1.74 -16.50
CA ASP A 131 19.39 1.46 -17.83
C ASP A 131 19.63 2.76 -18.62
N ASP A 132 18.68 3.71 -18.56
CA ASP A 132 18.80 5.02 -19.20
C ASP A 132 19.93 5.86 -18.58
N LEU A 133 20.08 5.81 -17.24
CA LEU A 133 21.21 6.45 -16.54
C LEU A 133 22.56 5.84 -16.94
N ALA A 134 22.61 4.52 -17.14
CA ALA A 134 23.81 3.82 -17.59
C ALA A 134 24.23 4.21 -19.01
N ALA A 135 23.25 4.47 -19.88
CA ALA A 135 23.49 4.89 -21.26
C ALA A 135 23.96 6.35 -21.37
N THR A 136 23.83 7.14 -20.30
CA THR A 136 24.24 8.54 -20.27
C THR A 136 25.76 8.66 -20.07
N ASN A 137 26.43 9.43 -20.93
CA ASN A 137 27.88 9.64 -20.85
C ASN A 137 28.29 10.29 -19.52
N GLY A 138 29.26 9.69 -18.82
CA GLY A 138 29.83 10.21 -17.57
C GLY A 138 29.29 9.56 -16.29
N THR A 139 28.31 8.66 -16.38
CA THR A 139 27.85 7.85 -15.24
C THR A 139 28.87 6.77 -14.89
N ASP A 140 29.12 6.55 -13.59
CA ASP A 140 29.98 5.44 -13.14
C ASP A 140 29.28 4.09 -13.35
N GLN A 141 29.76 3.31 -14.31
CA GLN A 141 29.19 2.00 -14.66
C GLN A 141 29.23 1.00 -13.50
N ARG A 142 30.21 1.10 -12.59
CA ARG A 142 30.27 0.22 -11.40
C ARG A 142 29.14 0.53 -10.43
N TRP A 143 28.87 1.82 -10.23
CA TRP A 143 27.75 2.28 -9.41
C TRP A 143 26.41 1.79 -9.98
N VAL A 144 26.20 1.89 -11.29
CA VAL A 144 24.98 1.40 -11.96
C VAL A 144 24.80 -0.11 -11.74
N GLU A 145 25.83 -0.92 -12.01
CA GLU A 145 25.69 -2.38 -11.87
C GLU A 145 25.47 -2.78 -10.40
N GLN A 146 26.09 -2.07 -9.46
CA GLN A 146 25.84 -2.27 -8.04
C GLN A 146 24.38 -1.94 -7.67
N ARG A 147 23.83 -0.83 -8.18
CA ARG A 147 22.44 -0.43 -7.99
C ARG A 147 21.45 -1.44 -8.60
N ARG A 148 21.74 -1.94 -9.80
CA ARG A 148 20.97 -3.03 -10.45
C ARG A 148 20.97 -4.30 -9.60
N ARG A 149 22.12 -4.67 -9.04
CA ARG A 149 22.21 -5.83 -8.15
C ARG A 149 21.33 -5.65 -6.92
N THR A 150 21.35 -4.48 -6.29
CA THR A 150 20.48 -4.19 -5.14
C THR A 150 18.99 -4.34 -5.49
N PHE A 151 18.55 -3.89 -6.67
CA PHE A 151 17.17 -4.03 -7.12
C PHE A 151 16.80 -5.50 -7.37
N ARG A 152 17.68 -6.28 -8.00
CA ARG A 152 17.47 -7.73 -8.22
C ARG A 152 17.45 -8.52 -6.91
N ASP A 153 18.26 -8.12 -5.93
CA ASP A 153 18.32 -8.76 -4.61
C ASP A 153 17.11 -8.36 -3.73
N ASN A 154 16.41 -7.27 -4.06
CA ASN A 154 15.25 -6.75 -3.33
C ASN A 154 14.02 -6.50 -4.23
N PRO A 155 13.50 -7.53 -4.91
CA PRO A 155 12.40 -7.37 -5.86
C PRO A 155 11.08 -7.06 -5.13
N LEU A 156 10.34 -6.04 -5.59
CA LEU A 156 9.05 -5.63 -5.02
C LEU A 156 7.96 -6.70 -5.15
N THR A 157 8.13 -7.61 -6.11
CA THR A 157 7.22 -8.72 -6.41
C THR A 157 7.28 -9.84 -5.37
N VAL A 158 8.37 -9.97 -4.61
CA VAL A 158 8.45 -10.94 -3.53
C VAL A 158 7.63 -10.42 -2.35
N ALA A 159 6.62 -11.20 -1.95
CA ALA A 159 5.83 -10.92 -0.76
C ALA A 159 6.76 -10.82 0.46
N SER A 160 6.62 -9.73 1.22
CA SER A 160 7.34 -9.58 2.49
C SER A 160 6.76 -10.58 3.49
N PRO A 161 7.57 -11.28 4.30
CA PRO A 161 7.04 -11.98 5.46
C PRO A 161 6.24 -10.99 6.32
N ALA A 162 5.09 -11.44 6.82
CA ALA A 162 4.10 -10.61 7.51
C ALA A 162 4.76 -9.65 8.52
N PRO A 163 4.57 -8.32 8.40
CA PRO A 163 5.09 -7.34 9.34
C PRO A 163 4.06 -7.04 10.44
N THR A 164 4.53 -6.86 11.67
CA THR A 164 3.72 -6.53 12.86
C THR A 164 3.28 -5.05 12.91
N ALA A 165 3.72 -4.21 11.97
CA ALA A 165 3.28 -2.81 11.79
C ALA A 165 3.72 -2.28 10.42
N ASP A 166 2.91 -1.40 9.80
CA ASP A 166 3.28 -0.67 8.57
C ASP A 166 4.32 0.42 8.92
N PRO A 167 5.59 0.32 8.46
CA PRO A 167 6.64 1.28 8.74
C PRO A 167 6.47 2.60 7.96
N TRP A 168 5.52 2.68 7.02
CA TRP A 168 5.15 3.90 6.30
C TRP A 168 3.85 4.52 6.80
N ALA A 169 3.16 3.88 7.75
CA ALA A 169 2.06 4.54 8.45
C ALA A 169 2.62 5.80 9.13
N GLN A 170 2.07 6.96 8.78
CA GLN A 170 2.44 8.19 9.45
C GLN A 170 2.11 8.04 10.94
N PRO A 171 3.04 8.30 11.87
CA PRO A 171 2.70 8.36 13.28
C PRO A 171 1.70 9.49 13.47
N GLN A 172 0.45 9.14 13.72
CA GLN A 172 -0.61 10.06 14.09
C GLN A 172 -0.23 10.72 15.42
N GLY A 173 0.27 11.96 15.35
CA GLY A 173 0.11 12.99 16.39
C GLY A 173 0.47 12.64 17.84
N GLN A 174 1.52 11.84 18.09
CA GLN A 174 2.05 11.65 19.44
C GLN A 174 3.28 12.52 19.70
N ASP A 175 3.10 13.85 19.61
CA ASP A 175 4.03 14.77 20.29
C ASP A 175 3.23 15.86 20.98
N ARG A 176 2.54 15.46 22.06
CA ARG A 176 2.07 16.40 23.07
C ARG A 176 2.96 16.20 24.29
N PRO A 177 3.87 17.13 24.62
CA PRO A 177 4.77 16.96 25.75
C PRO A 177 3.95 16.83 27.03
N ARG A 178 4.04 15.66 27.68
CA ARG A 178 3.42 15.40 28.98
C ARG A 178 4.13 16.28 30.01
N ARG A 179 3.53 17.43 30.32
CA ARG A 179 3.91 18.29 31.45
C ARG A 179 3.80 17.47 32.74
N ARG A 180 4.94 16.99 33.25
CA ARG A 180 5.04 16.39 34.59
C ARG A 180 4.71 17.48 35.60
N VAL A 181 3.53 17.41 36.20
CA VAL A 181 3.24 18.13 37.45
C VAL A 181 3.92 17.32 38.55
N ILE A 182 5.02 17.86 39.08
CA ILE A 182 5.61 17.39 40.32
C ILE A 182 4.70 17.93 41.42
N THR A 183 3.90 17.07 42.05
CA THR A 183 3.26 17.36 43.32
C THR A 183 4.27 17.08 44.42
N ASP A 184 4.76 18.16 45.04
CA ASP A 184 5.53 18.13 46.28
C ASP A 184 4.53 17.96 47.44
N THR A 185 4.77 17.00 48.34
CA THR A 185 4.14 16.92 49.67
C THR A 185 5.10 16.24 50.62
#